data_AF-A0A495L3Z7-F1
#
_entry.id   AF-A0A495L3Z7-F1
#
_cell.length_a   1.000
_cell.length_b   1.000
_cell.length_c   1.000
_cell.angle_alpha   90.00
_cell.angle_beta   90.00
_cell.angle_gamma   90.00
#
_symmetry.space_group_name_H-M   'P 1'
#
loop_
_entity.id
_entity.type
_entity.pdbx_description
1 polymer ?
#
loop_
_entity_poly.entity_id
_entity_poly.type
_entity_poly.pdbx_seq_one_letter_code
_entity_poly.pdbx_strand_id
1 'polypeptide(L)'
;MRQRGLGDGVDACALGATGRESPAELAANPAVRDRVEALRLAAGTLMGLGDVSDRNYPKMTLISPPRHGGTVAARSFIPRVVHESIGVLAAVTAATACVLPGTVAHAMAGPSATDEAEATLSIEHPSGAFDVRLGWEPGDPTRITRSALVRTARALMAGDLYVPLGVWNPSMKETNR
;
A
#
# COMPACT_ATOMS: atom_id res chain seq x y z
N MET A 1 12.73 4.37 -26.16
CA MET A 1 11.91 5.06 -25.14
C MET A 1 11.70 4.09 -23.98
N ARG A 2 12.33 4.29 -22.82
CA ARG A 2 12.20 3.38 -21.67
C ARG A 2 10.89 3.69 -20.94
N GLN A 3 9.93 2.78 -20.98
CA GLN A 3 8.78 2.80 -20.07
C GLN A 3 9.32 2.65 -18.64
N ARG A 4 9.15 3.68 -17.81
CA ARG A 4 9.37 3.58 -16.37
C ARG A 4 8.17 2.83 -15.82
N GLY A 5 8.38 1.63 -15.27
CA GLY A 5 7.34 0.89 -14.56
C GLY A 5 6.80 1.77 -13.44
N LEU A 6 5.51 2.08 -13.50
CA LEU A 6 4.80 2.83 -12.47
C LEU A 6 4.63 1.88 -11.27
N GLY A 7 5.70 1.68 -10.49
CA GLY A 7 5.67 0.94 -9.24
C GLY A 7 5.03 1.79 -8.16
N ASP A 8 4.14 1.19 -7.37
CA ASP A 8 3.17 1.81 -6.45
C ASP A 8 3.76 2.52 -5.21
N GLY A 9 5.05 2.86 -5.26
CA GLY A 9 5.82 3.51 -4.20
C GLY A 9 6.57 4.72 -4.74
N VAL A 10 6.54 5.83 -4.01
CA VAL A 10 7.18 7.10 -4.36
C VAL A 10 8.30 7.38 -3.37
N ASP A 11 9.44 7.86 -3.85
CA ASP A 11 10.54 8.25 -2.95
C ASP A 11 10.05 9.39 -2.04
N ALA A 12 10.12 9.18 -0.72
CA ALA A 12 9.71 10.19 0.26
C ALA A 12 10.43 11.53 0.03
N CYS A 13 11.73 11.49 -0.29
CA CYS A 13 12.54 12.68 -0.53
C CYS A 13 12.03 13.47 -1.74
N ALA A 14 11.56 12.79 -2.79
CA ALA A 14 11.00 13.43 -3.97
C ALA A 14 9.70 14.21 -3.68
N LEU A 15 9.00 13.87 -2.60
CA LEU A 15 7.81 14.58 -2.14
C LEU A 15 8.10 15.61 -1.05
N GLY A 16 9.36 15.77 -0.63
CA GLY A 16 9.76 16.69 0.43
C GLY A 16 9.55 16.14 1.84
N ALA A 17 9.46 14.81 1.98
CA ALA A 17 9.46 14.11 3.25
C ALA A 17 10.76 13.32 3.41
N THR A 18 11.12 12.98 4.64
CA THR A 18 12.27 12.13 4.97
C THR A 18 11.90 10.64 5.04
N GLY A 19 10.61 10.33 5.15
CA GLY A 19 10.08 8.99 5.38
C GLY A 19 10.10 8.57 6.85
N ARG A 20 10.53 9.47 7.74
CA ARG A 20 10.68 9.22 9.18
C ARG A 20 9.58 9.86 10.02
N GLU A 21 8.84 10.79 9.42
CA GLU A 21 7.75 11.52 10.05
C GLU A 21 6.70 10.57 10.62
N SER A 22 6.10 11.00 11.72
CA SER A 22 4.87 10.44 12.27
C SER A 22 3.67 10.77 11.37
N PRO A 23 2.56 10.03 11.50
CA PRO A 23 1.31 10.35 10.82
C PRO A 23 0.84 11.79 11.07
N ALA A 24 0.98 12.27 12.31
CA ALA A 24 0.62 13.63 12.69
C ALA A 24 1.47 14.70 12.00
N GLU A 25 2.80 14.50 11.92
CA GLU A 25 3.70 15.42 11.22
C GLU A 25 3.40 15.50 9.72
N LEU A 26 3.15 14.35 9.08
CA LEU A 26 2.75 14.30 7.67
C LEU A 26 1.37 14.93 7.42
N ALA A 27 0.42 14.70 8.33
CA ALA A 27 -0.92 15.30 8.25
C ALA A 27 -0.88 16.83 8.43
N ALA A 28 0.05 17.32 9.24
CA ALA A 28 0.26 18.75 9.48
C ALA A 28 1.10 19.45 8.39
N ASN A 29 1.67 18.71 7.43
CA ASN A 29 2.51 19.27 6.37
C ASN A 29 1.72 19.45 5.06
N PRO A 30 1.19 20.66 4.77
CA PRO A 30 0.41 20.90 3.55
C PRO A 30 1.24 20.71 2.28
N ALA A 31 2.53 21.06 2.29
CA ALA A 31 3.38 20.93 1.11
C ALA A 31 3.54 19.47 0.66
N VAL A 32 3.71 18.53 1.60
CA VAL A 32 3.75 17.10 1.28
C VAL A 32 2.38 16.60 0.83
N ARG A 33 1.30 16.99 1.52
CA ARG A 33 -0.06 16.58 1.18
C ARG A 33 -0.48 17.01 -0.22
N ASP A 34 -0.18 18.24 -0.61
CA ASP A 34 -0.55 18.79 -1.92
C ASP A 34 0.23 18.08 -3.03
N ARG A 35 1.52 17.78 -2.81
CA ARG A 35 2.32 17.00 -3.76
C ARG A 35 1.82 15.56 -3.90
N VAL A 36 1.46 14.92 -2.80
CA VAL A 36 0.88 13.57 -2.80
C VAL A 36 -0.44 13.55 -3.58
N GLU A 37 -1.33 14.51 -3.35
CA GLU A 37 -2.63 14.57 -4.05
C GLU A 37 -2.44 14.85 -5.55
N ALA A 38 -1.57 15.80 -5.91
CA ALA A 38 -1.27 16.09 -7.30
C ALA A 38 -0.73 14.84 -8.03
N LEU A 39 0.17 14.10 -7.38
CA LEU A 39 0.70 12.86 -7.92
C LEU A 39 -0.37 11.77 -8.00
N ARG A 40 -1.26 11.67 -7.01
CA ARG A 40 -2.36 10.70 -7.00
C ARG A 40 -3.32 10.89 -8.18
N LEU A 41 -3.70 12.14 -8.48
CA LEU A 41 -4.58 12.47 -9.60
C LEU A 41 -3.91 12.12 -10.95
N ALA A 42 -2.63 12.46 -11.10
CA ALA A 42 -1.85 12.08 -12.27
C ALA A 42 -1.73 10.56 -12.42
N ALA A 43 -1.42 9.86 -11.32
CA ALA A 43 -1.32 8.41 -11.30
C ALA A 43 -2.65 7.73 -11.64
N GLY A 44 -3.79 8.23 -11.14
CA GLY A 44 -5.11 7.72 -11.48
C GLY A 44 -5.36 7.68 -13.00
N THR A 45 -4.95 8.74 -13.70
CA THR A 45 -5.03 8.80 -15.17
C THR A 45 -4.08 7.78 -15.82
N LEU A 46 -2.81 7.75 -15.39
CA LEU A 46 -1.79 6.86 -15.96
C LEU A 46 -2.08 5.37 -15.72
N MET A 47 -2.75 5.04 -14.63
CA MET A 47 -3.17 3.69 -14.28
C MET A 47 -4.49 3.26 -14.95
N GLY A 48 -5.14 4.15 -15.71
CA GLY A 48 -6.43 3.87 -16.35
C GLY A 48 -7.62 3.82 -15.39
N LEU A 49 -7.51 4.45 -14.21
CA LEU A 49 -8.57 4.49 -13.20
C LEU A 49 -9.58 5.62 -13.42
N GLY A 50 -9.34 6.48 -14.42
CA GLY A 50 -10.18 7.64 -14.72
C GLY A 50 -10.01 8.77 -13.70
N ASP A 51 -11.06 9.57 -13.51
CA ASP A 51 -11.09 10.62 -12.51
C ASP A 51 -11.23 10.02 -11.10
N VAL A 52 -10.17 10.17 -10.33
CA VAL A 52 -10.06 9.66 -8.96
C VAL A 52 -10.26 10.75 -7.90
N SER A 53 -10.68 11.95 -8.27
CA SER A 53 -10.82 13.10 -7.34
C SER A 53 -11.66 12.76 -6.12
N ASP A 54 -12.80 12.10 -6.28
CA ASP A 54 -13.67 11.68 -5.17
C ASP A 54 -13.56 10.19 -4.82
N ARG A 55 -12.50 9.52 -5.28
CA ARG A 55 -12.26 8.10 -5.03
C ARG A 55 -11.29 7.90 -3.87
N ASN A 56 -11.45 6.78 -3.18
CA ASN A 56 -10.55 6.36 -2.10
C ASN A 56 -9.30 5.60 -2.61
N TYR A 57 -9.05 5.62 -3.92
CA TYR A 57 -7.93 4.99 -4.61
C TYR A 57 -7.38 5.94 -5.71
N PRO A 58 -6.15 5.71 -6.21
CA PRO A 58 -5.14 4.83 -5.65
C PRO A 58 -4.64 5.34 -4.29
N LYS A 59 -4.07 4.44 -3.48
CA LYS A 59 -3.39 4.80 -2.24
C LYS A 59 -1.96 5.19 -2.59
N MET A 60 -1.42 6.21 -1.94
CA MET A 60 -0.05 6.67 -2.21
C MET A 60 0.86 6.22 -1.08
N THR A 61 1.93 5.49 -1.40
CA THR A 61 2.89 5.02 -0.40
C THR A 61 4.24 5.67 -0.64
N LEU A 62 4.68 6.47 0.34
CA LEU A 62 6.03 7.01 0.38
C LEU A 62 6.97 5.91 0.87
N ILE A 63 8.09 5.72 0.17
CA ILE A 63 9.12 4.74 0.47
C ILE A 63 10.41 5.48 0.84
N SER A 64 11.11 4.97 1.85
CA SER A 64 12.43 5.45 2.28
C SER A 64 13.28 4.27 2.75
N PRO A 65 14.61 4.46 2.95
CA PRO A 65 15.44 3.46 3.59
C PRO A 65 14.89 3.04 4.97
N PRO A 66 15.04 1.75 5.34
CA PRO A 66 14.60 1.22 6.63
C PRO A 66 15.44 1.77 7.80
N ARG A 67 14.91 1.71 9.02
CA ARG A 67 15.59 2.17 10.25
C ARG A 67 15.80 1.08 11.29
N HIS A 68 14.98 0.05 11.27
CA HIS A 68 14.89 -0.99 12.28
C HIS A 68 15.29 -2.36 11.72
N GLY A 69 16.13 -2.35 10.66
CA GLY A 69 16.62 -3.57 10.02
C GLY A 69 15.62 -4.22 9.06
N GLY A 70 14.52 -3.54 8.73
CA GLY A 70 13.60 -4.00 7.70
C GLY A 70 14.16 -3.85 6.28
N THR A 71 13.32 -4.12 5.29
CA THR A 71 13.65 -3.99 3.86
C THR A 71 13.52 -2.55 3.39
N VAL A 72 12.38 -1.92 3.68
CA VAL A 72 12.09 -0.51 3.40
C VAL A 72 11.18 0.04 4.49
N ALA A 73 11.17 1.36 4.65
CA ALA A 73 10.16 2.05 5.43
C ALA A 73 9.10 2.67 4.53
N ALA A 74 7.85 2.57 4.97
CA ALA A 74 6.67 3.02 4.25
C ALA A 74 5.82 4.00 5.08
N ARG A 75 5.24 4.99 4.40
CA ARG A 75 4.19 5.88 4.92
C ARG A 75 3.05 5.94 3.90
N SER A 76 1.88 5.45 4.27
CA SER A 76 0.76 5.30 3.33
C SER A 76 -0.32 6.35 3.54
N PHE A 77 -0.74 7.00 2.47
CA PHE A 77 -1.86 7.93 2.40
C PHE A 77 -3.10 7.23 1.83
N ILE A 78 -4.25 7.39 2.51
CA ILE A 78 -5.51 6.70 2.19
C ILE A 78 -6.72 7.65 1.99
N PRO A 79 -6.85 8.28 0.82
CA PRO A 79 -5.78 8.94 0.08
C PRO A 79 -5.38 10.30 0.72
N ARG A 80 -6.21 10.85 1.62
CA ARG A 80 -6.01 12.18 2.23
C ARG A 80 -5.64 12.13 3.71
N VAL A 81 -5.74 10.94 4.31
CA VAL A 81 -5.35 10.68 5.69
C VAL A 81 -4.12 9.79 5.69
N VAL A 82 -3.17 10.06 6.57
CA VAL A 82 -1.99 9.21 6.74
C VAL A 82 -2.38 8.02 7.61
N HIS A 83 -2.05 6.81 7.16
CA HIS A 83 -2.31 5.61 7.92
C HIS A 83 -1.41 5.57 9.18
N GLU A 84 -1.99 5.25 10.33
CA GLU A 84 -1.25 5.04 11.60
C GLU A 84 -0.27 3.84 11.56
N SER A 85 -0.24 3.12 10.44
CA SER A 85 0.56 1.92 10.19
C SER A 85 0.65 1.74 8.67
N ILE A 86 0.17 0.62 8.13
CA ILE A 86 0.01 0.40 6.70
C ILE A 86 -1.13 -0.60 6.47
N GLY A 87 -1.88 -0.45 5.39
CA GLY A 87 -2.89 -1.44 5.01
C GLY A 87 -2.24 -2.75 4.51
N VAL A 88 -2.86 -3.91 4.77
CA VAL A 88 -2.35 -5.23 4.32
C VAL A 88 -1.91 -5.21 2.86
N LEU A 89 -2.82 -4.79 1.97
CA LEU A 89 -2.54 -4.79 0.53
C LEU A 89 -1.50 -3.73 0.16
N ALA A 90 -1.42 -2.61 0.87
CA ALA A 90 -0.37 -1.62 0.63
C ALA A 90 1.01 -2.16 1.02
N ALA A 91 1.11 -2.97 2.08
CA ALA A 91 2.34 -3.66 2.43
C ALA A 91 2.73 -4.71 1.38
N VAL A 92 1.78 -5.51 0.91
CA VAL A 92 2.02 -6.49 -0.19
C VAL A 92 2.48 -5.78 -1.46
N THR A 93 1.85 -4.67 -1.80
CA THR A 93 2.22 -3.83 -2.94
C THR A 93 3.63 -3.25 -2.80
N ALA A 94 3.98 -2.69 -1.63
CA ALA A 94 5.32 -2.17 -1.38
C ALA A 94 6.39 -3.28 -1.43
N ALA A 95 6.11 -4.44 -0.83
CA ALA A 95 6.96 -5.62 -0.90
C ALA A 95 7.12 -6.11 -2.34
N THR A 96 6.05 -6.12 -3.13
CA THR A 96 6.08 -6.51 -4.55
C THR A 96 6.98 -5.55 -5.31
N ALA A 97 6.85 -4.25 -5.09
CA ALA A 97 7.72 -3.27 -5.72
C ALA A 97 9.20 -3.50 -5.36
N CYS A 98 9.53 -3.94 -4.14
CA CYS A 98 10.92 -4.21 -3.74
C CYS A 98 11.61 -5.30 -4.58
N VAL A 99 10.87 -6.26 -5.13
CA VAL A 99 11.44 -7.36 -5.94
C VAL A 99 11.40 -7.09 -7.44
N LEU A 100 10.70 -6.03 -7.87
CA LEU A 100 10.56 -5.66 -9.27
C LEU A 100 11.69 -4.71 -9.70
N PRO A 101 12.59 -5.12 -10.61
CA PRO A 101 13.68 -4.28 -11.06
C PRO A 101 13.18 -2.95 -11.66
N GLY A 102 13.84 -1.86 -11.29
CA GLY A 102 13.56 -0.53 -11.82
C GLY A 102 12.44 0.24 -11.11
N THR A 103 11.81 -0.32 -10.08
CA THR A 103 10.93 0.47 -9.20
C THR A 103 11.73 1.28 -8.18
N VAL A 104 11.09 2.29 -7.59
CA VAL A 104 11.68 3.07 -6.49
C VAL A 104 11.98 2.19 -5.28
N ALA A 105 11.05 1.30 -4.92
CA ALA A 105 11.23 0.43 -3.76
C ALA A 105 12.36 -0.58 -3.97
N HIS A 106 12.53 -1.11 -5.17
CA HIS A 106 13.64 -2.01 -5.51
C HIS A 106 15.00 -1.32 -5.40
N ALA A 107 15.10 -0.05 -5.80
CA ALA A 107 16.34 0.72 -5.64
C ALA A 107 16.69 1.01 -4.17
N MET A 108 15.71 0.95 -3.26
CA MET A 108 15.89 1.13 -1.82
C MET A 108 16.03 -0.19 -1.07
N ALA A 109 15.45 -1.27 -1.60
CA ALA A 109 15.60 -2.61 -1.09
C ALA A 109 17.03 -3.09 -1.35
N GLY A 110 17.72 -3.53 -0.29
CA GLY A 110 19.08 -4.08 -0.42
C GLY A 110 19.15 -5.31 -1.34
N PRO A 111 20.37 -5.75 -1.70
CA PRO A 111 20.59 -6.83 -2.67
C PRO A 111 19.96 -8.18 -2.30
N SER A 112 19.68 -8.43 -1.01
CA SER A 112 19.12 -9.68 -0.51
C SER A 112 17.66 -9.96 -0.91
N ALA A 113 16.98 -9.03 -1.58
CA ALA A 113 15.58 -9.19 -1.95
C ALA A 113 15.35 -10.05 -3.22
N THR A 114 16.40 -10.40 -3.96
CA THR A 114 16.27 -10.98 -5.32
C THR A 114 17.02 -12.27 -5.60
N ASP A 115 17.74 -12.82 -4.62
CA ASP A 115 18.64 -13.96 -4.88
C ASP A 115 17.90 -15.30 -5.04
N GLU A 116 16.66 -15.40 -4.57
CA GLU A 116 15.81 -16.59 -4.66
C GLU A 116 14.42 -16.22 -5.17
N ALA A 117 13.67 -17.17 -5.75
CA ALA A 117 12.30 -16.95 -6.25
C ALA A 117 11.24 -16.77 -5.13
N GLU A 118 11.69 -16.61 -3.89
CA GLU A 118 10.89 -16.28 -2.72
C GLU A 118 11.72 -15.42 -1.75
N ALA A 119 11.07 -14.45 -1.09
CA ALA A 119 11.68 -13.63 -0.06
C ALA A 119 10.68 -13.25 1.03
N THR A 120 11.19 -13.05 2.25
CA THR A 120 10.45 -12.38 3.32
C THR A 120 10.93 -10.95 3.42
N LEU A 121 10.04 -10.00 3.13
CA LEU A 121 10.35 -8.57 3.12
C LEU A 121 9.66 -7.87 4.28
N SER A 122 10.44 -7.18 5.10
CA SER A 122 9.93 -6.47 6.26
C SER A 122 9.66 -5.02 5.90
N ILE A 123 8.38 -4.63 5.86
CA ILE A 123 7.93 -3.29 5.49
C ILE A 123 7.67 -2.51 6.77
N GLU A 124 8.60 -1.64 7.14
CA GLU A 124 8.47 -0.80 8.33
C GLU A 124 7.37 0.24 8.11
N HIS A 125 6.58 0.51 9.15
CA HIS A 125 5.50 1.48 9.16
C HIS A 125 5.46 2.19 10.54
N PRO A 126 4.69 3.28 10.73
CA PRO A 126 4.74 4.06 11.96
C PRO A 126 4.62 3.26 13.26
N SER A 127 3.76 2.24 13.28
CA SER A 127 3.54 1.39 14.47
C SER A 127 4.35 0.08 14.53
N GLY A 128 5.40 -0.12 13.71
CA GLY A 128 6.17 -1.38 13.67
C GLY A 128 6.58 -1.80 12.26
N ALA A 129 6.37 -3.07 11.92
CA ALA A 129 6.62 -3.60 10.57
C ALA A 129 5.66 -4.75 10.22
N PHE A 130 5.45 -4.98 8.92
CA PHE A 130 4.88 -6.23 8.43
C PHE A 130 5.89 -7.01 7.62
N ASP A 131 6.06 -8.28 7.99
CA ASP A 131 6.77 -9.24 7.19
C ASP A 131 5.83 -9.81 6.12
N VAL A 132 6.18 -9.56 4.87
CA VAL A 132 5.48 -10.06 3.70
C VAL A 132 6.32 -11.15 3.06
N ARG A 133 5.78 -12.38 3.03
CA ARG A 133 6.39 -13.46 2.26
C ARG A 133 5.87 -13.39 0.83
N LEU A 134 6.76 -13.17 -0.13
CA LEU A 134 6.44 -13.13 -1.56
C LEU A 134 7.16 -14.24 -2.28
N GLY A 135 6.46 -14.93 -3.17
CA GLY A 135 7.03 -15.84 -4.15
C GLY A 135 6.69 -15.39 -5.57
N TRP A 136 7.59 -15.65 -6.51
CA TRP A 136 7.42 -15.33 -7.92
C TRP A 136 7.93 -16.47 -8.81
N GLU A 137 7.63 -16.39 -10.11
CA GLU A 137 8.13 -17.35 -11.08
C GLU A 137 9.67 -17.25 -11.18
N PRO A 138 10.42 -18.36 -11.07
CA PRO A 138 11.87 -18.33 -11.25
C PRO A 138 12.27 -17.70 -12.58
N GLY A 139 13.14 -16.67 -12.53
CA GLY A 139 13.58 -15.93 -13.71
C GLY A 139 12.63 -14.82 -14.17
N ASP A 140 11.43 -14.70 -13.60
CA ASP A 140 10.49 -13.61 -13.87
C ASP A 140 9.87 -13.04 -12.57
N PRO A 141 10.50 -12.04 -11.94
CA PRO A 141 9.98 -11.41 -10.73
C PRO A 141 8.70 -10.61 -10.97
N THR A 142 8.30 -10.36 -12.23
CA THR A 142 7.05 -9.67 -12.55
C THR A 142 5.81 -10.53 -12.33
N ARG A 143 6.00 -11.86 -12.27
CA ARG A 143 4.93 -12.83 -12.08
C ARG A 143 4.90 -13.32 -10.63
N ILE A 144 4.28 -12.54 -9.76
CA ILE A 144 4.05 -12.93 -8.35
C ILE A 144 3.12 -14.15 -8.30
N THR A 145 3.58 -15.24 -7.69
CA THR A 145 2.85 -16.50 -7.54
C THR A 145 2.26 -16.66 -6.14
N ARG A 146 2.82 -15.94 -5.15
CA ARG A 146 2.41 -16.03 -3.74
C ARG A 146 2.60 -14.72 -3.00
N SER A 147 1.64 -14.38 -2.14
CA SER A 147 1.79 -13.37 -1.10
C SER A 147 1.17 -13.85 0.21
N ALA A 148 1.91 -13.80 1.31
CA ALA A 148 1.42 -14.22 2.62
C ALA A 148 1.88 -13.29 3.75
N LEU A 149 0.99 -13.05 4.71
CA LEU A 149 1.21 -12.25 5.91
C LEU A 149 0.49 -12.91 7.07
N VAL A 150 1.08 -12.84 8.27
CA VAL A 150 0.40 -13.29 9.49
C VAL A 150 -0.50 -12.18 9.99
N ARG A 151 -1.76 -12.53 10.29
CA ARG A 151 -2.77 -11.64 10.89
C ARG A 151 -3.51 -12.36 12.00
N THR A 152 -4.09 -11.58 12.90
CA THR A 152 -4.93 -12.07 13.99
C THR A 152 -6.38 -11.59 13.78
N ALA A 153 -7.33 -12.36 14.28
CA ALA A 153 -8.74 -12.00 14.31
C ALA A 153 -9.34 -12.38 15.67
N ARG A 154 -10.30 -11.60 16.15
CA ARG A 154 -11.04 -11.86 17.39
C ARG A 154 -12.51 -11.56 17.18
N ALA A 155 -13.39 -12.51 17.48
CA ALA A 155 -14.83 -12.25 17.49
C ALA A 155 -15.15 -11.20 18.56
N LEU A 156 -15.83 -10.11 18.18
CA LEU A 156 -16.20 -9.02 19.09
C LEU A 156 -17.66 -9.09 19.52
N MET A 157 -18.56 -9.48 18.61
CA MET A 157 -20.00 -9.62 18.85
C MET A 157 -20.57 -10.69 17.92
N ALA A 158 -21.56 -11.43 18.39
CA ALA A 158 -22.40 -12.32 17.59
C ALA A 158 -23.86 -12.11 18.03
N GLY A 159 -24.77 -11.92 17.08
CA GLY A 159 -26.17 -11.64 17.34
C GLY A 159 -26.87 -11.01 16.13
N ASP A 160 -28.05 -10.44 16.37
CA ASP A 160 -28.89 -9.84 15.33
C ASP A 160 -28.72 -8.31 15.26
N LEU A 161 -28.66 -7.78 14.03
CA LEU A 161 -28.68 -6.34 13.76
C LEU A 161 -30.08 -5.92 13.30
N TYR A 162 -30.71 -5.00 14.04
CA TYR A 162 -32.04 -4.46 13.71
C TYR A 162 -31.90 -3.11 13.00
N VAL A 163 -32.62 -2.94 11.88
CA VAL A 163 -32.64 -1.70 11.09
C VAL A 163 -34.10 -1.26 10.90
N PRO A 164 -34.42 0.05 11.04
CA PRO A 164 -35.78 0.53 10.82
C PRO A 164 -36.27 0.30 9.38
N LEU A 165 -37.47 -0.26 9.22
CA LEU A 165 -38.09 -0.52 7.90
C LEU A 165 -38.24 0.74 7.04
N GLY A 166 -38.44 1.91 7.66
CA GLY A 166 -38.55 3.18 6.93
C GLY A 166 -37.24 3.64 6.26
N VAL A 167 -36.09 3.08 6.67
CA VAL A 167 -34.77 3.42 6.11
C VAL A 167 -34.26 2.31 5.18
N TRP A 168 -34.72 1.08 5.38
CA TRP A 168 -34.29 -0.10 4.62
C TRP A 168 -35.50 -0.81 4.00
N ASN A 169 -35.71 -0.59 2.70
CA ASN A 169 -36.72 -1.28 1.89
C ASN A 169 -36.07 -2.15 0.80
N PRO A 170 -35.48 -3.31 1.16
CA PRO A 170 -34.87 -4.19 0.18
C PRO A 170 -35.99 -4.81 -0.64
N SER A 171 -35.93 -4.69 -1.97
CA SER A 171 -36.77 -5.52 -2.84
C SER A 171 -36.46 -6.98 -2.54
N MET A 172 -37.42 -7.74 -2.00
CA MET A 172 -37.24 -9.18 -1.79
C MET A 172 -36.99 -9.83 -3.16
N LYS A 173 -35.73 -10.17 -3.45
CA LYS A 173 -35.44 -11.16 -4.48
C LYS A 173 -35.74 -12.52 -3.85
N GLU A 174 -36.66 -13.27 -4.45
CA GLU A 174 -36.95 -14.64 -4.05
C GLU A 174 -35.66 -15.45 -4.00
N THR A 175 -35.26 -15.83 -2.79
CA THR A 175 -34.17 -16.79 -2.60
C THR A 175 -34.69 -18.14 -3.06
N ASN A 176 -34.20 -18.60 -4.21
CA ASN A 176 -34.45 -19.94 -4.72
C ASN A 176 -33.92 -20.95 -3.68
N ARG A 177 -34.85 -21.63 -3.00
CA ARG A 177 -34.55 -22.78 -2.14
C ARG A 177 -34.18 -23.99 -2.97
#